data_AF-A0AAU1Y5Y9-F1
#
_entry.id   AF-A0AAU1Y5Y9-F1
#
_cell.length_a   1.000
_cell.length_b   1.000
_cell.length_c   1.000
_cell.angle_alpha   90.00
_cell.angle_beta   90.00
_cell.angle_gamma   90.00
#
_symmetry.space_group_name_H-M   'P 1'
#
loop_
_entity.id
_entity.type
_entity.pdbx_description
1 polymer ?
#
loop_
_entity_poly.entity_id
_entity_poly.type
_entity_poly.pdbx_seq_one_letter_code
_entity_poly.pdbx_strand_id
1 'polypeptide(L)'
;MNWTIERPPGCPVRRTDDNRLAVPLRLSRTDGHSTDTELPLTLAEAEHLHAALCRALDGEPPPPAAPDCRQPVQASPGAAHIVGRA
;
A
#
# COMPACT_ATOMS: atom_id res chain seq x y z
N MET A 1 -11.67 12.33 -18.30
CA MET A 1 -12.32 11.05 -17.95
C MET A 1 -11.64 10.56 -16.69
N ASN A 2 -12.28 10.71 -15.52
CA ASN A 2 -11.64 10.44 -14.24
C ASN A 2 -12.10 9.10 -13.67
N TRP A 3 -11.16 8.32 -13.18
CA TRP A 3 -11.40 7.02 -12.55
C TRP A 3 -10.96 7.09 -11.09
N THR A 4 -11.73 6.48 -10.21
CA THR A 4 -11.31 6.25 -8.83
C THR A 4 -11.11 4.76 -8.59
N ILE A 5 -10.15 4.46 -7.72
CA ILE A 5 -9.81 3.11 -7.30
C ILE A 5 -9.91 3.09 -5.78
N GLU A 6 -10.67 2.14 -5.23
CA GLU A 6 -10.82 1.98 -3.80
C GLU A 6 -10.83 0.51 -3.39
N ARG A 7 -10.74 0.27 -2.07
CA ARG A 7 -10.92 -1.06 -1.49
C ARG A 7 -12.42 -1.33 -1.28
N PRO A 8 -12.98 -2.42 -1.83
CA PRO A 8 -14.35 -2.79 -1.53
C PRO A 8 -14.48 -3.10 -0.02
N PRO A 9 -15.53 -2.59 0.65
CA PRO A 9 -15.73 -2.84 2.07
C PRO A 9 -15.99 -4.33 2.33
N GLY A 10 -15.36 -4.88 3.37
CA GLY A 10 -15.56 -6.27 3.77
C GLY A 10 -14.90 -7.32 2.88
N CYS A 11 -14.11 -6.93 1.87
CA CYS A 11 -13.41 -7.85 0.98
C CYS A 11 -11.90 -7.93 1.32
N PRO A 12 -11.46 -8.89 2.15
CA PRO A 12 -10.05 -9.03 2.50
C PRO A 12 -9.21 -9.45 1.29
N VAL A 13 -7.91 -9.17 1.35
CA VAL A 13 -6.93 -9.79 0.43
C VAL A 13 -6.92 -11.29 0.72
N ARG A 14 -6.93 -12.11 -0.34
CA ARG A 14 -6.92 -13.57 -0.20
C ARG A 14 -5.76 -14.20 -0.94
N ARG A 15 -5.28 -15.35 -0.45
CA ARG A 15 -4.42 -16.24 -1.24
C ARG A 15 -5.29 -17.10 -2.16
N THR A 16 -4.87 -17.26 -3.40
CA THR A 16 -5.48 -18.17 -4.38
C THR A 16 -4.78 -19.52 -4.37
N ASP A 17 -5.40 -20.53 -5.00
CA ASP A 17 -4.84 -21.87 -5.12
C ASP A 17 -3.50 -21.89 -5.87
N ASP A 18 -3.31 -20.95 -6.80
CA ASP A 18 -2.06 -20.74 -7.54
C ASP A 18 -0.97 -20.00 -6.74
N ASN A 19 -1.11 -19.91 -5.41
CA ASN A 19 -0.20 -19.21 -4.51
C ASN A 19 0.00 -17.72 -4.85
N ARG A 20 -1.01 -17.09 -5.48
CA ARG A 20 -1.06 -15.65 -5.72
C ARG A 20 -1.86 -14.95 -4.63
N LEU A 21 -1.65 -13.66 -4.47
CA LEU A 21 -2.48 -12.76 -3.68
C LEU A 21 -3.50 -12.11 -4.61
N ALA A 22 -4.79 -12.32 -4.36
CA ALA A 22 -5.85 -11.57 -5.01
C ALA A 22 -6.21 -10.37 -4.12
N VAL A 23 -6.02 -9.17 -4.66
CA VAL A 23 -6.38 -7.90 -4.01
C VAL A 23 -7.70 -7.40 -4.61
N PRO A 24 -8.82 -7.46 -3.87
CA PRO A 24 -10.07 -6.85 -4.30
C PRO A 24 -9.94 -5.33 -4.46
N LEU A 25 -10.42 -4.81 -5.58
CA LEU A 25 -10.46 -3.40 -5.93
C LEU A 25 -11.83 -3.04 -6.50
N ARG A 26 -12.32 -1.85 -6.20
CA ARG A 26 -13.47 -1.24 -6.86
C ARG A 26 -13.00 -0.13 -7.77
N LEU A 27 -13.40 -0.20 -9.03
CA LEU A 27 -13.14 0.82 -10.03
C LEU A 27 -14.43 1.59 -10.28
N SER A 28 -14.40 2.91 -10.13
CA SER A 28 -15.57 3.76 -10.37
C SER A 28 -15.26 4.83 -11.41
N ARG A 29 -16.22 5.05 -12.31
CA ARG A 29 -16.23 6.11 -13.31
C ARG A 29 -16.97 7.32 -12.77
N THR A 30 -16.62 8.51 -13.26
CA THR A 30 -17.31 9.77 -12.89
C THR A 30 -18.81 9.76 -13.23
N ASP A 31 -19.24 8.92 -14.18
CA ASP A 31 -20.63 8.75 -14.59
C ASP A 31 -21.43 7.79 -13.66
N GLY A 32 -20.84 7.37 -12.54
CA GLY A 32 -21.50 6.57 -11.51
C GLY A 32 -21.43 5.06 -11.71
N HIS A 33 -20.84 4.57 -12.82
CA HIS A 33 -20.63 3.14 -13.00
C HIS A 33 -19.45 2.66 -12.15
N SER A 34 -19.68 1.64 -11.33
CA SER A 34 -18.63 0.97 -10.56
C SER A 34 -18.60 -0.53 -10.86
N THR A 35 -17.41 -1.12 -10.81
CA THR A 35 -17.21 -2.57 -10.91
C THR A 35 -16.18 -3.01 -9.89
N ASP A 36 -16.45 -4.16 -9.28
CA ASP A 36 -15.47 -4.84 -8.43
C ASP A 36 -14.62 -5.77 -9.30
N THR A 37 -13.32 -5.79 -9.02
CA THR A 37 -12.34 -6.61 -9.74
C THR A 37 -11.24 -7.05 -8.78
N GLU A 38 -10.35 -7.91 -9.25
CA GLU A 38 -9.22 -8.40 -8.48
C GLU A 38 -7.93 -8.15 -9.22
N LEU A 39 -6.93 -7.69 -8.46
CA LEU A 39 -5.56 -7.59 -8.93
C LEU A 39 -4.77 -8.80 -8.43
N PRO A 40 -4.48 -9.80 -9.29
CA PRO A 40 -3.72 -10.98 -8.91
C PRO A 40 -2.21 -10.69 -8.93
N LEU A 41 -1.55 -10.83 -7.79
CA LEU A 41 -0.13 -10.56 -7.62
C LEU A 41 0.58 -11.82 -7.12
N THR A 42 1.77 -12.09 -7.64
CA THR A 42 2.72 -12.93 -6.92
C THR A 42 3.15 -12.24 -5.62
N LEU A 43 3.79 -12.99 -4.71
CA LEU A 43 4.36 -12.40 -3.50
C LEU A 43 5.38 -11.29 -3.84
N ALA A 44 6.25 -11.53 -4.84
CA ALA A 44 7.25 -10.56 -5.26
C ALA A 44 6.62 -9.28 -5.84
N GLU A 45 5.57 -9.41 -6.66
CA GLU A 45 4.84 -8.25 -7.20
C GLU A 45 4.12 -7.47 -6.10
N ALA A 46 3.58 -8.16 -5.09
CA ALA A 46 2.93 -7.51 -3.95
C ALA A 46 3.93 -6.70 -3.11
N GLU A 47 5.11 -7.24 -2.85
CA GLU A 47 6.18 -6.51 -2.15
C GLU A 47 6.69 -5.32 -2.98
N HIS A 48 6.81 -5.48 -4.30
CA HIS A 48 7.18 -4.38 -5.17
C HIS A 48 6.13 -3.26 -5.17
N LEU A 49 4.84 -3.62 -5.27
CA LEU A 49 3.74 -2.67 -5.18
C LEU A 49 3.71 -1.97 -3.81
N HIS A 50 3.94 -2.71 -2.72
CA HIS A 50 4.06 -2.15 -1.37
C HIS A 50 5.15 -1.09 -1.31
N ALA A 51 6.37 -1.41 -1.76
CA ALA A 51 7.49 -0.48 -1.75
C ALA A 51 7.22 0.77 -2.61
N ALA A 52 6.60 0.58 -3.79
CA ALA A 52 6.23 1.68 -4.68
C ALA A 52 5.21 2.62 -4.02
N LEU A 53 4.17 2.08 -3.36
CA LEU A 53 3.17 2.87 -2.65
C LEU A 53 3.77 3.61 -1.45
N CYS A 54 4.62 2.93 -0.65
CA CYS A 54 5.31 3.57 0.47
C CYS A 54 6.14 4.77 0.01
N ARG A 55 6.86 4.63 -1.10
CA ARG A 55 7.65 5.71 -1.70
C ARG A 55 6.78 6.83 -2.27
N ALA A 56 5.71 6.48 -2.98
CA ALA A 56 4.82 7.49 -3.59
C ALA A 56 4.11 8.35 -2.55
N LEU A 57 3.81 7.77 -1.39
CA LEU A 57 3.18 8.46 -0.27
C LEU A 57 4.20 9.10 0.68
N ASP A 58 5.52 8.97 0.46
CA ASP A 58 6.51 9.52 1.38
C ASP A 58 6.34 11.04 1.56
N GLY A 59 6.41 11.51 2.80
CA GLY A 59 6.08 12.90 3.16
C GLY A 59 4.59 13.22 3.34
N GLU A 60 3.67 12.36 2.88
CA GLU A 60 2.24 12.51 3.16
C GLU A 60 1.88 12.08 4.58
N PRO A 61 1.02 12.82 5.31
CA PRO A 61 0.65 12.48 6.67
C PRO A 61 -0.07 11.12 6.69
N PRO A 62 0.38 10.14 7.50
CA PRO A 62 -0.29 8.85 7.60
C PRO A 62 -1.67 9.02 8.27
N PRO A 63 -2.74 8.40 7.76
CA PRO A 63 -4.01 8.35 8.47
C PRO A 63 -3.88 7.57 9.79
N PRO A 64 -4.81 7.73 10.75
CA PRO A 64 -4.77 7.01 12.03
C PRO A 64 -4.72 5.48 11.90
N ALA A 65 -5.27 4.94 10.82
CA ALA A 65 -5.28 3.51 10.50
C ALA A 65 -4.22 3.13 9.45
N ALA A 66 -3.14 3.90 9.34
CA ALA A 66 -2.04 3.59 8.43
C ALA A 66 -1.30 2.30 8.85
N PRO A 67 -0.77 1.53 7.89
CA PRO A 67 0.05 0.36 8.19
C PRO A 67 1.36 0.75 8.90
N ASP A 68 1.95 -0.18 9.64
CA ASP A 68 3.18 0.06 10.43
C ASP A 68 4.34 0.60 9.58
N CYS A 69 4.42 0.22 8.31
CA CYS A 69 5.43 0.74 7.37
C CYS A 69 5.30 2.24 7.08
N ARG A 70 4.23 2.89 7.55
CA ARG A 70 3.96 4.33 7.44
C ARG A 70 4.03 5.05 8.79
N GLN A 71 4.28 4.33 9.88
CA GLN A 71 4.47 4.95 11.18
C GLN A 71 5.85 5.63 11.25
N PRO A 72 5.96 6.81 11.89
CA PRO A 72 7.25 7.45 12.07
C PRO A 72 8.15 6.53 12.87
N VAL A 73 9.33 6.21 12.30
CA VAL A 73 10.37 5.51 13.03
C VAL A 73 10.77 6.40 14.21
N GLN A 74 10.39 6.00 15.42
CA GLN A 74 10.94 6.63 16.61
C GLN A 74 12.43 6.31 16.62
N ALA A 75 13.25 7.23 16.12
CA ALA A 75 14.69 7.13 16.25
C ALA A 75 14.99 7.12 17.75
N SER A 76 15.38 5.97 18.30
CA SER A 76 15.93 5.94 19.65
C SER A 76 17.10 6.93 19.70
N PRO A 77 17.16 7.83 20.69
CA PRO A 77 18.20 8.88 20.79
C PRO A 77 19.66 8.40 20.83
N GLY A 78 19.93 7.09 20.74
CA GLY A 78 21.28 6.51 20.85
C GLY A 78 21.92 6.02 19.54
N ALA A 79 21.23 6.09 18.38
CA ALA A 79 21.72 5.44 17.15
C ALA A 79 22.39 6.36 16.11
N ALA A 80 22.49 7.68 16.34
CA ALA A 80 23.02 8.61 15.36
C ALA A 80 24.18 9.47 15.91
N HIS A 81 25.32 8.83 16.17
CA HIS A 81 26.62 9.50 16.14
C HIS A 81 27.53 8.77 15.14
N ILE A 82 27.36 9.04 13.85
CA ILE A 82 28.44 8.83 12.89
C ILE A 82 29.23 10.14 12.86
N VAL A 83 30.24 10.23 13.71
CA VAL A 83 31.27 11.28 13.62
C VAL A 83 32.15 10.93 12.42
N GLY A 84 31.97 11.65 11.31
CA GLY A 84 32.93 11.65 10.22
C GLY A 84 34.28 12.17 10.73
N ARG A 85 35.32 11.35 10.61
CA ARG A 85 36.69 11.71 10.93
C ARG A 85 37.30 12.44 9.72
N ALA A 86 37.91 13.59 9.99
CA ALA A 86 38.58 14.47 9.04
C ALA A 86 39.74 13.79 8.29
#